data_AF-A0A1C6M2D4-F1
#
_entry.id   AF-A0A1C6M2D4-F1
#
_cell.length_a   1.000
_cell.length_b   1.000
_cell.length_c   1.000
_cell.angle_alpha   90.00
_cell.angle_beta   90.00
_cell.angle_gamma   90.00
#
_symmetry.space_group_name_H-M   'P 1'
#
loop_
_entity.id
_entity.type
_entity.pdbx_description
1 polymer ?
#
loop_
_entity_poly.entity_id
_entity_poly.type
_entity_poly.pdbx_seq_one_letter_code
_entity_poly.pdbx_strand_id
1 'polypeptide(L)'
;MSPEERAAATVYTSGEHCPMCAAAHGWVGLGRIVYVSSSEQLASWLAELKVPAPPVRTLSIRDIVPDLVVEGPVPGLAEQVHDLHRRFHRAS
;
A
#
# COMPACT_ATOMS: atom_id res chain seq x y z
N MET A 1 -13.03 -17.98 7.71
CA MET A 1 -12.05 -17.64 8.75
C MET A 1 -12.78 -17.12 9.97
N SER A 2 -12.48 -17.66 11.15
CA SER A 2 -12.93 -17.10 12.42
C SER A 2 -12.33 -15.69 12.63
N PRO A 3 -12.89 -14.88 13.54
CA PRO A 3 -12.28 -13.61 13.92
C PRO A 3 -10.81 -13.75 14.35
N GLU A 4 -10.49 -14.78 15.12
CA GLU A 4 -9.14 -15.07 15.63
C GLU A 4 -8.18 -15.42 14.48
N GLU A 5 -8.64 -16.23 13.52
CA GLU A 5 -7.86 -16.57 12.34
C GLU A 5 -7.56 -15.32 11.48
N ARG A 6 -8.51 -14.39 11.37
CA ARG A 6 -8.29 -13.13 10.63
C ARG A 6 -7.29 -12.22 11.34
N ALA A 7 -7.42 -12.07 12.65
CA ALA A 7 -6.50 -11.26 13.45
C ALA A 7 -5.06 -11.81 13.42
N ALA A 8 -4.90 -13.14 13.30
CA ALA A 8 -3.59 -13.78 13.17
C ALA A 8 -3.04 -13.77 11.73
N ALA A 9 -3.85 -13.48 10.72
CA ALA A 9 -3.42 -13.48 9.33
C ALA A 9 -2.49 -12.31 9.00
N THR A 10 -1.63 -12.49 8.00
CA THR A 10 -0.83 -11.41 7.40
C THR A 10 -1.25 -11.21 5.95
N VAL A 11 -1.48 -9.96 5.55
CA VAL A 11 -1.67 -9.58 4.15
C VAL A 11 -0.37 -9.00 3.60
N TYR A 12 0.15 -9.62 2.54
CA TYR A 12 1.30 -9.10 1.79
C TYR A 12 0.80 -8.38 0.54
N THR A 13 1.37 -7.21 0.24
CA THR A 13 1.00 -6.39 -0.93
C THR A 13 2.21 -5.70 -1.54
N SER A 14 2.19 -5.47 -2.85
CA SER A 14 3.26 -4.74 -3.54
C SER A 14 3.23 -3.23 -3.27
N GLY A 15 2.04 -2.66 -3.17
CA GLY A 15 1.80 -1.26 -2.79
C GLY A 15 1.03 -1.17 -1.47
N GLU A 16 1.34 -0.16 -0.68
CA GLU A 16 0.58 0.17 0.52
C GLU A 16 -0.92 0.33 0.19
N HIS A 17 -1.78 -0.13 1.10
CA HIS A 17 -3.21 -0.06 0.90
C HIS A 17 -3.67 1.40 0.77
N CYS A 18 -4.50 1.67 -0.23
CA CYS A 18 -5.22 2.94 -0.31
C CYS A 18 -6.28 3.03 0.83
N PRO A 19 -6.87 4.21 1.08
CA PRO A 19 -7.85 4.40 2.15
C PRO A 19 -9.00 3.40 2.17
N MET A 20 -9.51 3.02 1.00
CA MET A 20 -10.59 2.02 0.90
C MET A 20 -10.14 0.65 1.42
N CYS A 21 -8.99 0.17 0.96
CA CYS A 21 -8.46 -1.14 1.35
C CYS A 21 -8.02 -1.15 2.81
N ALA A 22 -7.40 -0.08 3.31
CA ALA A 22 -7.00 0.05 4.70
C ALA A 22 -8.22 0.03 5.63
N ALA A 23 -9.28 0.80 5.30
CA ALA A 23 -10.51 0.80 6.07
C ALA A 23 -11.19 -0.57 6.06
N ALA A 24 -11.28 -1.22 4.90
CA ALA A 24 -11.83 -2.57 4.80
C ALA A 24 -11.07 -3.56 5.69
N HIS A 25 -9.73 -3.54 5.64
CA HIS A 25 -8.85 -4.37 6.46
C HIS A 25 -9.10 -4.19 7.96
N GLY A 26 -9.20 -2.94 8.42
CA GLY A 26 -9.54 -2.61 9.80
C GLY A 26 -10.93 -3.08 10.21
N TRP A 27 -11.95 -2.83 9.37
CA TRP A 27 -13.34 -3.20 9.67
C TRP A 27 -13.54 -4.71 9.82
N VAL A 28 -12.85 -5.52 9.03
CA VAL A 28 -12.98 -6.98 9.13
C VAL A 28 -12.09 -7.59 10.22
N GLY A 29 -11.21 -6.80 10.85
CA GLY A 29 -10.28 -7.25 11.88
C GLY A 29 -9.18 -8.17 11.33
N LEU A 30 -8.64 -7.87 10.15
CA LEU A 30 -7.46 -8.56 9.64
C LEU A 30 -6.19 -8.11 10.39
N GLY A 31 -5.22 -9.02 10.51
CA GLY A 31 -3.97 -8.80 11.23
C GLY A 31 -2.94 -7.93 10.51
N ARG A 32 -1.67 -8.35 10.55
CA ARG A 32 -0.54 -7.56 10.05
C ARG A 32 -0.62 -7.29 8.54
N ILE A 33 -0.18 -6.11 8.10
CA ILE A 33 0.08 -5.81 6.68
C ILE A 33 1.58 -5.68 6.46
N VAL A 34 2.08 -6.28 5.38
CA VAL A 34 3.44 -6.05 4.87
C VAL A 34 3.34 -5.49 3.46
N TYR A 35 3.93 -4.33 3.20
CA TYR A 35 3.95 -3.72 1.87
C TYR A 35 5.36 -3.48 1.34
N VAL A 36 5.54 -3.62 0.03
CA VAL A 36 6.83 -3.37 -0.64
C VAL A 36 7.11 -1.88 -0.85
N SER A 37 6.14 -1.13 -1.38
CA SER A 37 6.25 0.32 -1.64
C SER A 37 5.16 1.11 -0.92
N SER A 38 5.49 2.28 -0.38
CA SER A 38 4.55 3.12 0.36
C SER A 38 3.65 3.96 -0.55
N SER A 39 2.54 4.45 0.01
CA SER A 39 1.65 5.42 -0.63
C SER A 39 2.38 6.75 -0.92
N GLU A 40 3.35 7.12 -0.07
CA GLU A 40 4.23 8.27 -0.29
C GLU A 40 5.17 8.06 -1.48
N GLN A 41 5.79 6.89 -1.59
CA GLN A 41 6.62 6.52 -2.74
C GLN A 41 5.82 6.57 -4.04
N LEU A 42 4.61 6.02 -4.04
CA LEU A 42 3.70 6.10 -5.19
C LEU A 42 3.45 7.57 -5.60
N ALA A 43 3.15 8.45 -4.64
CA ALA A 43 2.91 9.86 -4.93
C ALA A 43 4.15 10.55 -5.54
N SER A 44 5.35 10.28 -5.00
CA SER A 44 6.62 10.80 -5.54
C SER A 44 6.84 10.32 -6.98
N TRP A 45 6.69 9.01 -7.22
CA TRP A 45 6.93 8.43 -8.53
C TRP A 45 5.95 8.92 -9.59
N LEU A 46 4.67 9.08 -9.26
CA LEU A 46 3.69 9.65 -10.20
C LEU A 46 4.05 11.10 -10.56
N ALA A 47 4.48 11.90 -9.58
CA ALA A 47 4.95 13.27 -9.84
C ALA A 47 6.20 13.30 -10.72
N GLU A 48 7.19 12.46 -10.45
CA GLU A 48 8.41 12.30 -11.27
C GLU A 48 8.07 11.88 -12.71
N LEU A 49 7.12 10.97 -12.87
CA LEU A 49 6.65 10.47 -14.16
C LEU A 49 5.65 11.39 -14.85
N LYS A 50 5.30 12.54 -14.26
CA LYS A 50 4.30 13.50 -14.75
C LYS A 50 2.92 12.87 -14.99
N VAL A 51 2.56 11.89 -14.18
CA VAL A 51 1.25 11.25 -14.18
C VAL A 51 0.34 11.97 -13.17
N PRO A 52 -0.92 12.28 -13.51
CA PRO A 52 -1.86 12.85 -12.55
C PRO A 52 -2.00 12.00 -11.29
N ALA A 53 -2.13 12.66 -10.14
CA ALA A 53 -2.41 11.98 -8.89
C ALA A 53 -3.72 11.17 -8.96
N PRO A 54 -3.83 10.05 -8.23
CA PRO A 54 -5.07 9.28 -8.18
C PRO A 54 -6.21 10.12 -7.54
N PRO A 55 -7.47 9.80 -7.85
CA PRO A 55 -8.63 10.52 -7.29
C PRO A 55 -8.82 10.29 -5.79
N VAL A 56 -8.11 9.32 -5.20
CA VAL A 56 -8.11 9.03 -3.76
C VAL A 56 -6.77 9.44 -3.18
N ARG A 57 -6.78 10.22 -2.09
CA ARG A 57 -5.55 10.65 -1.41
C ARG A 57 -4.71 9.44 -0.97
N THR A 58 -3.41 9.52 -1.19
CA THR A 58 -2.39 8.53 -0.81
C THR A 58 -2.06 8.66 0.68
N LEU A 59 -3.06 8.46 1.54
CA LEU A 59 -2.89 8.41 2.99
C LEU A 59 -2.19 7.09 3.37
N SER A 60 -1.40 7.12 4.45
CA SER A 60 -0.80 5.90 4.99
C SER A 60 -1.88 5.00 5.60
N ILE A 61 -1.57 3.72 5.78
CA ILE A 61 -2.49 2.79 6.46
C ILE A 61 -2.83 3.29 7.88
N ARG A 62 -1.86 3.84 8.60
CA ARG A 62 -2.03 4.30 10.00
C ARG A 62 -2.83 5.59 10.12
N ASP A 63 -2.93 6.39 9.07
CA ASP A 63 -3.86 7.53 9.03
C ASP A 63 -5.34 7.07 8.99
N ILE A 64 -5.58 5.83 8.57
CA ILE A 64 -6.93 5.24 8.44
C ILE A 64 -7.24 4.28 9.59
N VAL A 65 -6.25 3.46 10.00
CA VAL A 65 -6.36 2.47 11.07
C VAL A 65 -5.13 2.61 11.99
N PRO A 66 -5.18 3.46 13.02
CA PRO A 66 -4.00 3.86 13.81
C PRO A 66 -3.23 2.70 14.44
N ASP A 67 -3.94 1.72 14.97
CA ASP A 67 -3.36 0.63 15.77
C ASP A 67 -2.95 -0.59 14.93
N LEU A 68 -3.03 -0.51 13.60
CA LEU A 68 -2.69 -1.66 12.75
C LEU A 68 -1.17 -1.90 12.72
N VAL A 69 -0.79 -3.17 12.85
CA VAL A 69 0.60 -3.61 12.67
C VAL A 69 0.94 -3.58 11.17
N VAL A 70 1.83 -2.68 10.80
CA VAL A 70 2.24 -2.46 9.41
C VAL A 70 3.76 -2.48 9.30
N GLU A 71 4.28 -3.28 8.38
CA GLU A 71 5.69 -3.37 8.02
C GLU A 71 5.91 -2.98 6.56
N GLY A 72 6.95 -2.19 6.30
CA GLY A 72 7.25 -1.66 4.97
C GLY A 72 7.65 -0.18 5.05
N PRO A 73 8.13 0.40 3.94
CA PRO A 73 8.44 -0.28 2.67
C PRO A 73 9.60 -1.26 2.83
N VAL A 74 9.73 -2.24 1.92
CA VAL A 74 10.85 -3.20 1.92
C VAL A 74 11.98 -2.65 1.04
N PRO A 75 13.12 -2.22 1.62
CA PRO A 75 14.23 -1.69 0.84
C PRO A 75 14.74 -2.72 -0.17
N GLY A 76 15.11 -2.27 -1.37
CA GLY A 76 15.58 -3.13 -2.47
C GLY A 76 14.47 -3.75 -3.33
N LEU A 77 13.29 -4.03 -2.78
CA LEU A 77 12.12 -4.46 -3.57
C LEU A 77 11.31 -3.27 -4.11
N ALA A 78 11.29 -2.14 -3.41
CA ALA A 78 10.56 -0.95 -3.84
C ALA A 78 10.99 -0.44 -5.23
N GLU A 79 12.29 -0.51 -5.57
CA GLU A 79 12.77 -0.06 -6.89
C GLU A 79 12.28 -0.97 -8.02
N GLN A 80 12.10 -2.27 -7.77
CA GLN A 80 11.51 -3.18 -8.75
C GLN A 80 10.04 -2.81 -9.03
N VAL A 81 9.32 -2.33 -8.02
CA VAL A 81 7.95 -1.81 -8.18
C VAL A 81 7.98 -0.48 -8.94
N HIS A 82 8.92 0.42 -8.66
CA HIS A 82 9.09 1.65 -9.42
C HIS A 82 9.37 1.38 -10.91
N ASP A 83 10.19 0.38 -11.24
CA ASP A 83 10.42 -0.03 -12.62
C ASP A 83 9.16 -0.54 -13.32
N LEU A 84 8.22 -1.15 -12.59
CA LEU A 84 6.91 -1.49 -13.13
C LEU A 84 6.11 -0.22 -13.48
N HIS A 85 6.09 0.80 -12.61
CA HIS A 85 5.46 2.09 -12.89
C HIS A 85 6.07 2.78 -14.13
N ARG A 86 7.41 2.82 -14.22
CA ARG A 86 8.12 3.38 -15.38
C ARG A 86 7.72 2.67 -16.66
N ARG A 87 7.65 1.33 -16.67
CA ARG A 87 7.25 0.55 -17.85
C ARG A 87 5.80 0.80 -18.24
N PHE A 88 4.89 0.81 -17.27
CA PHE A 88 3.46 1.02 -17.51
C PHE A 88 3.18 2.40 -18.13
N HIS A 89 3.77 3.46 -17.56
CA HIS A 89 3.53 4.83 -18.02
C HIS A 89 4.35 5.25 -19.24
N ARG A 90 5.42 4.52 -19.61
CA ARG A 90 6.12 4.72 -20.90
C ARG A 90 5.38 4.12 -22.09
N ALA A 91 4.52 3.13 -21.85
CA ALA A 91 3.75 2.44 -22.89
C ALA A 91 2.38 3.08 -23.15
N SER A 92 2.06 4.19 -22.48
CA SER A 92 0.77 4.90 -22.54
C SER A 92 0.88 6.22 -23.28
#